data_AF-A0A349HKN4-F1
#
_entry.id   AF-A0A349HKN4-F1
#
_cell.length_a   1.000
_cell.length_b   1.000
_cell.length_c   1.000
_cell.angle_alpha   90.00
_cell.angle_beta   90.00
_cell.angle_gamma   90.00
#
_symmetry.space_group_name_H-M   'P 1'
#
loop_
_entity.id
_entity.type
_entity.pdbx_description
1 polymer ?
#
loop_
_entity_poly.entity_id
_entity_poly.type
_entity_poly.pdbx_seq_one_letter_code
_entity_poly.pdbx_strand_id
1 'polypeptide(L)' 'MKATELRKKLENEGFVNIRTDKHHKYRHPDGRTTMVPKGRKEIGLGLLKAIERQTQVKLI' A
#
# COMPACT_ATOMS: atom_id res chain seq x y z
N MET A 1 -4.87 10.10 4.71
CA MET A 1 -4.78 8.66 5.07
C MET A 1 -3.43 8.38 5.72
N LYS A 2 -3.42 7.70 6.87
CA LYS A 2 -2.18 7.30 7.55
C LYS A 2 -1.60 6.02 6.93
N ALA A 3 -0.29 5.80 7.07
CA ALA A 3 0.34 4.57 6.57
C ALA A 3 -0.29 3.28 7.14
N THR A 4 -0.73 3.31 8.41
CA THR A 4 -1.41 2.18 9.05
C THR A 4 -2.77 1.85 8.40
N GLU A 5 -3.54 2.88 8.04
CA GLU A 5 -4.84 2.69 7.37
C GLU A 5 -4.67 2.12 5.96
N LEU A 6 -3.69 2.64 5.22
CA LEU A 6 -3.33 2.14 3.90
C LEU A 6 -2.97 0.66 3.93
N ARG A 7 -2.16 0.22 4.91
CA ARG A 7 -1.78 -1.19 5.08
C ARG A 7 -2.99 -2.07 5.32
N LYS A 8 -3.83 -1.69 6.30
CA LYS A 8 -5.07 -2.42 6.59
C LYS A 8 -5.99 -2.52 5.37
N LYS A 9 -6.11 -1.44 4.59
CA LYS A 9 -6.92 -1.43 3.37
C LYS A 9 -6.36 -2.37 2.32
N LEU A 10 -5.04 -2.36 2.09
CA LEU A 10 -4.38 -3.31 1.18
C LEU A 10 -4.54 -4.76 1.66
N GLU A 11 -4.39 -5.02 2.96
CA GLU A 11 -4.56 -6.35 3.56
C GLU A 11 -6.00 -6.88 3.41
N ASN A 12 -7.00 -6.02 3.62
CA ASN A 12 -8.41 -6.37 3.40
C ASN A 12 -8.72 -6.67 1.92
N GLU A 13 -7.99 -6.04 0.99
CA GLU A 13 -8.11 -6.30 -0.45
C GLU A 13 -7.27 -7.51 -0.89
N GLY A 14 -6.72 -8.30 0.04
CA GLY A 14 -5.99 -9.53 -0.24
C GLY A 14 -4.49 -9.34 -0.55
N PHE A 15 -3.93 -8.14 -0.36
CA PHE A 15 -2.48 -7.95 -0.47
C PHE A 15 -1.78 -8.48 0.78
N VAL A 16 -0.72 -9.26 0.57
CA VAL A 16 0.14 -9.78 1.64
C VAL A 16 1.47 -9.03 1.68
N ASN A 17 1.97 -8.74 2.89
CA ASN A 17 3.30 -8.17 3.06
C ASN A 17 4.35 -9.27 2.82
N ILE A 18 5.15 -9.10 1.77
CA ILE A 18 6.18 -10.08 1.37
C ILE A 18 7.59 -9.66 1.77
N ARG A 19 7.81 -8.38 2.15
CA ARG A 19 9.11 -7.89 2.57
C ARG A 19 8.96 -6.63 3.42
N THR A 20 9.60 -6.62 4.58
CA THR A 20 9.67 -5.45 5.45
C THR A 20 11.11 -5.00 5.61
N ASP A 21 11.46 -3.87 5.00
CA ASP A 21 12.75 -3.18 5.17
C ASP A 21 12.49 -1.70 5.52
N LYS A 22 13.14 -0.72 4.85
CA LYS A 22 12.76 0.71 4.90
C LYS A 22 11.36 0.96 4.32
N HIS A 23 10.91 0.10 3.41
CA HIS A 23 9.57 0.08 2.85
C HIS A 23 8.96 -1.31 3.01
N HIS A 24 7.64 -1.37 3.22
CA HIS A 24 6.88 -2.61 3.22
C HIS A 24 6.43 -2.90 1.79
N LYS A 25 6.82 -4.05 1.24
CA LYS A 25 6.38 -4.50 -0.07
C LYS A 25 5.14 -5.37 0.10
N TYR A 26 4.08 -5.00 -0.58
CA TYR A 26 2.82 -5.73 -0.63
C TYR A 26 2.65 -6.38 -2.00
N ARG A 27 2.17 -7.62 -2.03
CA ARG A 27 1.86 -8.37 -3.24
C ARG A 27 0.48 -8.99 -3.10
N HIS A 28 -0.34 -8.86 -4.14
CA HIS A 28 -1.60 -9.56 -4.25
C HIS A 28 -1.38 -10.89 -5.01
N PRO A 29 -2.15 -11.95 -4.73
CA PRO A 29 -2.05 -13.24 -5.41
C PRO A 29 -2.14 -13.16 -6.95
N ASP A 30 -2.90 -12.20 -7.49
CA ASP A 30 -3.01 -11.96 -8.93
C ASP A 30 -1.78 -11.31 -9.59
N GLY A 31 -0.75 -10.98 -8.81
CA GLY A 31 0.50 -10.39 -9.31
C GLY A 31 0.64 -8.89 -9.15
N ARG A 32 -0.40 -8.15 -8.71
CA ARG A 32 -0.26 -6.71 -8.38
C ARG A 32 0.72 -6.54 -7.22
N THR A 33 1.54 -5.49 -7.28
CA THR A 33 2.49 -5.17 -6.19
C THR A 33 2.55 -3.68 -5.91
N THR A 34 2.85 -3.32 -4.67
CA THR A 34 3.10 -1.94 -4.29
C THR A 34 4.08 -1.84 -3.12
N MET A 35 4.65 -0.65 -2.93
CA MET A 35 5.54 -0.34 -1.82
C MET A 35 4.94 0.76 -0.94
N VAL A 36 4.87 0.49 0.37
CA VAL A 36 4.35 1.40 1.37
C VAL A 36 5.47 1.84 2.31
N PRO A 37 5.69 3.13 2.55
CA PRO A 37 6.74 3.60 3.46
C PRO A 37 6.52 3.16 4.91
N LYS A 38 7.62 2.90 5.63
CA LYS A 38 7.60 2.61 7.06
C LYS A 38 7.67 3.91 7.86
N GLY A 39 6.56 4.32 8.47
CA GLY A 39 6.55 5.39 9.47
C GLY A 39 6.11 6.79 9.01
N ARG A 40 5.54 6.96 7.81
CA ARG A 40 4.88 8.24 7.50
C ARG A 40 3.58 8.38 8.30
N LYS A 41 3.49 9.47 9.09
CA LYS A 41 2.24 9.87 9.75
C LYS A 41 1.11 10.04 8.74
N GLU A 42 1.40 10.64 7.58
CA GLU A 42 0.46 10.84 6.50
C GLU A 42 1.09 10.54 5.13
N ILE A 43 0.31 9.89 4.27
CA ILE A 43 0.68 9.61 2.88
C ILE A 43 0.19 10.76 2.01
N GLY A 44 1.09 11.40 1.28
CA GLY A 44 0.74 12.48 0.36
C GLY A 44 -0.13 12.00 -0.81
N LEU A 45 -0.98 12.88 -1.34
CA LEU A 45 -1.96 12.56 -2.38
C LEU A 45 -1.33 11.91 -3.62
N GLY A 46 -0.16 12.38 -4.06
CA GLY A 46 0.53 11.81 -5.23
C GLY A 46 0.92 10.34 -5.02
N LEU A 47 1.35 9.98 -3.81
CA LEU A 47 1.67 8.60 -3.47
C LEU A 47 0.40 7.75 -3.37
N LEU A 48 -0.69 8.27 -2.81
CA LEU A 48 -1.98 7.56 -2.81
C LEU A 48 -2.47 7.26 -4.22
N LYS A 49 -2.45 8.24 -5.14
CA LYS A 49 -2.83 8.05 -6.55
C LYS A 49 -1.93 7.04 -7.26
N ALA A 50 -0.62 7.08 -7.00
CA ALA A 50 0.31 6.12 -7.58
C ALA A 50 0.04 4.69 -7.09
N ILE A 51 -0.23 4.53 -5.79
CA ILE A 51 -0.56 3.23 -5.20
C ILE A 51 -1.90 2.75 -5.76
N GLU A 52 -2.95 3.58 -5.78
CA GLU A 52 -4.26 3.26 -6.36
C GLU A 52 -4.13 2.78 -7.81
N ARG A 53 -3.29 3.44 -8.63
CA ARG A 53 -3.03 2.98 -9.99
C ARG A 53 -2.33 1.61 -10.05
N GLN A 54 -1.38 1.35 -9.16
CA GLN A 54 -0.65 0.07 -9.11
C GLN A 54 -1.50 -1.08 -8.57
N THR A 55 -2.30 -0.81 -7.56
CA THR A 55 -3.08 -1.80 -6.84
C THR A 55 -4.50 -1.92 -7.35
N GLN A 56 -5.00 -0.96 -8.12
CA GLN A 56 -6.41 -0.84 -8.52
C GLN A 56 -7.37 -0.82 -7.31
N VAL A 57 -6.86 -0.50 -6.12
CA VAL A 57 -7.64 -0.34 -4.89
C VAL A 57 -7.97 1.13 -4.75
N LYS A 58 -9.25 1.48 -4.58
CA LYS A 58 -9.67 2.86 -4.39
C LYS A 58 -9.20 3.39 -3.03
N LEU A 59 -8.30 4.38 -3.03
CA LEU A 59 -7.70 4.96 -1.82
C LEU A 59 -8.18 6.38 -1.52
N ILE A 60 -8.70 7.09 -2.53
CA ILE A 60 -9.24 8.45 -2.45
C ILE A 60 -10.65 8.55 -3.04
#